data_AF-A0A136L233-F1
#
_entry.id   AF-A0A136L233-F1
#
_cell.length_a   1.000
_cell.length_b   1.000
_cell.length_c   1.000
_cell.angle_alpha   90.00
_cell.angle_beta   90.00
_cell.angle_gamma   90.00
#
_symmetry.space_group_name_H-M   'P 1'
#
loop_
_entity.id
_entity.type
_entity.pdbx_description
1 polymer ?
#
loop_
_entity_poly.entity_id
_entity_poly.type
_entity_poly.pdbx_seq_one_letter_code
_entity_poly.pdbx_strand_id
1 'polypeptide(L)'
;MQIIPSTGAQIASELGKPLDYNDNDLYRPYVSIMFGTHYLTKNRNLFNGDTYAALAAYNGGPGNALAWKELSGDDPDLFVESVRFEETRNYIRHIYEIFVIYRRLYGVGE
;
A
#
# COMPACT_ATOMS: atom_id res chain seq x y z
N MET A 1 9.59 -3.08 1.84
CA MET A 1 9.11 -2.61 0.53
C MET A 1 8.92 -1.09 0.59
N GLN A 2 10.01 -0.32 0.68
CA GLN A 2 9.98 1.16 0.87
C GLN A 2 9.12 1.62 2.06
N ILE A 3 9.12 0.87 3.17
CA ILE A 3 8.44 1.28 4.40
C ILE A 3 9.29 2.36 5.06
N ILE A 4 8.67 3.48 5.42
CA ILE A 4 9.34 4.56 6.14
C ILE A 4 9.49 4.22 7.65
N PRO A 5 10.49 4.78 8.36
CA PRO A 5 10.76 4.48 9.76
C PRO A 5 9.55 4.56 10.70
N SER A 6 8.75 5.62 10.60
CA SER A 6 7.56 5.81 11.44
C SER A 6 6.52 4.69 11.25
N THR A 7 6.26 4.30 10.01
CA THR A 7 5.40 3.16 9.68
C THR A 7 6.01 1.84 10.12
N GLY A 8 7.33 1.68 10.00
CA GLY A 8 8.07 0.51 10.47
C GLY A 8 7.91 0.30 11.98
N ALA A 9 8.09 1.35 12.78
CA ALA A 9 7.90 1.31 14.23
C ALA A 9 6.46 0.93 14.62
N GLN A 10 5.46 1.47 13.91
CA GLN A 10 4.07 1.09 14.10
C GLN A 10 3.85 -0.41 13.84
N ILE A 11 4.31 -0.92 12.70
CA ILE A 11 4.12 -2.32 12.31
C ILE A 11 4.87 -3.26 13.26
N ALA A 12 6.08 -2.90 13.69
CA ALA A 12 6.85 -3.68 14.65
C ALA A 12 6.10 -3.86 15.97
N SER A 13 5.45 -2.78 16.45
CA SER A 13 4.57 -2.82 17.63
C SER A 13 3.34 -3.71 17.41
N GLU A 14 2.69 -3.61 16.26
CA GLU A 14 1.50 -4.42 15.91
C GLU A 14 1.82 -5.92 15.80
N LEU A 15 2.99 -6.28 15.27
CA LEU A 15 3.40 -7.67 15.04
C LEU A 15 4.21 -8.28 16.20
N GLY A 16 4.73 -7.44 17.11
CA GLY A 16 5.69 -7.85 18.13
C GLY A 16 7.00 -8.40 17.55
N LYS A 17 7.37 -8.00 16.33
CA LYS A 17 8.53 -8.52 15.58
C LYS A 17 9.16 -7.44 14.68
N PRO A 18 10.49 -7.50 14.45
CA PRO A 18 11.46 -8.32 15.19
C PRO A 18 11.54 -7.88 16.66
N LEU A 19 12.07 -8.75 17.53
CA LEU A 19 12.43 -8.34 18.88
C LEU A 19 13.50 -7.24 18.80
N ASP A 20 13.40 -6.23 19.65
CA ASP A 20 14.31 -5.09 19.70
C ASP A 20 14.45 -4.36 18.35
N TYR A 21 13.31 -4.18 17.66
CA TYR A 21 13.24 -3.51 16.36
C TYR A 21 13.98 -2.16 16.35
N ASN A 22 14.75 -1.94 15.30
CA ASN A 22 15.33 -0.65 14.96
C ASN A 22 15.20 -0.40 13.44
N ASP A 23 15.34 0.86 13.02
CA ASP A 23 15.08 1.23 11.62
C ASP A 23 16.01 0.54 10.60
N ASN A 24 17.19 0.06 11.01
CA ASN A 24 18.05 -0.70 10.10
C ASN A 24 17.46 -2.07 9.73
N ASP A 25 16.52 -2.59 10.52
CA ASP A 25 15.82 -3.84 10.19
C ASP A 25 15.00 -3.69 8.90
N LEU A 26 14.57 -2.48 8.53
CA LEU A 26 13.83 -2.24 7.28
C LEU A 26 14.64 -2.58 6.01
N TYR A 27 15.98 -2.58 6.12
CA TYR A 27 16.87 -2.99 5.02
C TYR A 27 17.05 -4.51 4.94
N ARG A 28 16.60 -5.28 5.94
CA ARG A 28 16.61 -6.74 5.88
C ARG A 28 15.48 -7.22 4.98
N PRO A 29 15.75 -7.95 3.88
CA PRO A 29 14.73 -8.31 2.91
C PRO A 29 13.49 -8.99 3.52
N TYR A 30 13.70 -9.93 4.45
CA TYR A 30 12.63 -10.64 5.14
C TYR A 30 11.71 -9.71 5.95
N VAL A 31 12.28 -8.79 6.72
CA VAL A 31 11.51 -7.79 7.49
C VAL A 31 10.79 -6.83 6.54
N SER A 32 11.49 -6.38 5.50
CA SER A 32 10.98 -5.46 4.49
C SER A 32 9.76 -6.02 3.75
N ILE A 33 9.73 -7.32 3.45
CA ILE A 33 8.59 -8.01 2.83
C ILE A 33 7.48 -8.23 3.86
N MET A 34 7.79 -8.71 5.06
CA MET A 34 6.80 -8.92 6.12
C MET A 34 6.04 -7.63 6.43
N PHE A 35 6.76 -6.52 6.63
CA PHE A 35 6.15 -5.24 6.97
C PHE A 35 5.37 -4.68 5.79
N GLY A 36 5.92 -4.74 4.58
CA GLY A 36 5.22 -4.28 3.39
C GLY A 36 3.91 -5.04 3.14
N THR A 37 3.91 -6.35 3.25
CA THR A 37 2.70 -7.17 3.05
C THR A 37 1.66 -6.99 4.16
N HIS A 38 2.10 -6.83 5.42
CA HIS A 38 1.21 -6.47 6.53
C HIS A 38 0.56 -5.10 6.29
N TYR A 39 1.35 -4.09 5.92
CA TYR A 39 0.85 -2.74 5.67
C TYR A 39 -0.11 -2.68 4.48
N LEU A 40 0.23 -3.39 3.40
CA LEU A 40 -0.66 -3.53 2.25
C LEU A 40 -1.99 -4.18 2.64
N THR A 41 -1.96 -5.27 3.42
CA THR A 41 -3.18 -5.96 3.90
C THR A 41 -4.03 -5.05 4.79
N LYS A 42 -3.39 -4.32 5.71
CA LYS A 42 -4.06 -3.35 6.59
C LYS A 42 -4.78 -2.27 5.78
N ASN A 43 -4.11 -1.67 4.81
CA ASN A 43 -4.72 -0.67 3.93
C ASN A 43 -5.85 -1.29 3.09
N ARG A 44 -5.65 -2.48 2.56
CA ARG A 44 -6.69 -3.17 1.77
C ARG A 44 -7.96 -3.44 2.59
N ASN A 45 -7.81 -3.80 3.86
CA ASN A 45 -8.92 -3.98 4.79
C ASN A 45 -9.60 -2.65 5.14
N LEU A 46 -8.83 -1.58 5.36
CA LEU A 46 -9.36 -0.24 5.62
C LEU A 46 -10.30 0.25 4.51
N PHE A 47 -10.03 -0.12 3.26
CA PHE A 47 -10.83 0.28 2.10
C PHE A 47 -11.70 -0.86 1.54
N ASN A 48 -12.07 -1.85 2.36
CA ASN A 48 -12.98 -2.94 1.99
C ASN A 48 -12.61 -3.67 0.68
N GLY A 49 -11.32 -3.81 0.39
CA GLY A 49 -10.82 -4.47 -0.82
C GLY A 49 -10.60 -3.56 -2.03
N ASP A 50 -10.98 -2.27 -1.96
CA ASP A 50 -10.68 -1.29 -3.01
C ASP A 50 -9.16 -1.17 -3.17
N THR A 51 -8.68 -1.64 -4.31
CA THR A 51 -7.25 -1.78 -4.55
C THR A 51 -6.60 -0.44 -4.90
N TYR A 52 -7.31 0.48 -5.56
CA TYR A 52 -6.76 1.80 -5.88
C TYR A 52 -6.62 2.64 -4.62
N ALA A 53 -7.62 2.63 -3.74
CA ALA A 53 -7.55 3.33 -2.47
C ALA A 53 -6.49 2.73 -1.53
N ALA A 54 -6.34 1.40 -1.51
CA ALA A 54 -5.29 0.74 -0.74
C ALA A 54 -3.87 1.09 -1.22
N LEU A 55 -3.64 1.15 -2.53
CA LEU A 55 -2.35 1.58 -3.11
C LEU A 55 -2.09 3.06 -2.84
N ALA A 56 -3.12 3.91 -2.95
CA ALA A 56 -3.03 5.32 -2.60
C ALA A 56 -2.64 5.51 -1.13
N ALA A 57 -3.21 4.71 -0.23
CA ALA A 57 -2.87 4.74 1.19
C ALA A 57 -1.46 4.26 1.47
N TYR A 58 -0.96 3.28 0.72
CA TYR A 58 0.39 2.75 0.87
C TYR A 58 1.45 3.82 0.54
N ASN A 59 1.28 4.56 -0.55
CA ASN A 59 2.24 5.58 -0.99
C ASN A 59 1.95 6.97 -0.42
N GLY A 60 0.70 7.44 -0.51
CA GLY A 60 0.27 8.77 -0.09
C GLY A 60 -0.23 8.88 1.35
N GLY A 61 -0.31 7.76 2.08
CA GLY A 61 -0.77 7.69 3.46
C GLY A 61 -2.30 7.50 3.61
N PRO A 62 -2.76 6.74 4.62
CA PRO A 62 -4.17 6.34 4.75
C PRO A 62 -5.12 7.51 5.00
N GLY A 63 -4.70 8.56 5.70
CA GLY A 63 -5.53 9.75 5.93
C GLY A 63 -5.85 10.51 4.64
N ASN A 64 -4.87 10.65 3.75
CA ASN A 64 -5.08 11.27 2.44
C ASN A 64 -5.99 10.40 1.56
N ALA A 65 -5.75 9.09 1.53
CA ALA A 65 -6.56 8.15 0.77
C ALA A 65 -8.03 8.12 1.23
N LEU A 66 -8.29 8.23 2.54
CA LEU A 66 -9.65 8.38 3.08
C LEU A 66 -10.32 9.66 2.57
N ALA A 67 -9.62 10.79 2.62
CA ALA A 67 -10.15 12.07 2.13
C ALA A 67 -10.44 12.03 0.61
N TRP A 68 -9.60 11.37 -0.18
CA TRP A 68 -9.85 11.18 -1.62
C TRP A 68 -11.02 10.23 -1.89
N LYS A 69 -11.15 9.16 -1.11
CA LYS A 69 -12.27 8.22 -1.20
C LYS A 69 -13.60 8.88 -0.84
N GLU A 70 -13.63 9.76 0.15
CA GLU A 70 -14.81 10.52 0.52
C GLU A 70 -15.29 11.45 -0.61
N LEU A 71 -14.36 12.05 -1.36
CA LEU A 71 -14.69 12.92 -2.50
C LEU A 71 -15.19 12.17 -3.74
N SER A 72 -14.79 10.91 -3.90
CA SER A 72 -15.06 10.12 -5.11
C SER A 72 -16.13 9.06 -4.94
N GLY A 73 -16.47 8.69 -3.70
CA GLY A 73 -17.36 7.57 -3.44
C GLY A 73 -16.80 6.26 -4.01
N ASP A 74 -17.63 5.52 -4.74
CA ASP A 74 -17.26 4.24 -5.34
C ASP A 74 -16.86 4.34 -6.82
N ASP A 75 -16.74 5.55 -7.37
CA ASP A 75 -16.25 5.76 -8.73
C ASP A 75 -14.71 5.68 -8.76
N PRO A 76 -14.13 4.63 -9.38
CA PRO A 76 -12.67 4.45 -9.41
C PRO A 76 -11.97 5.49 -10.30
N ASP A 77 -12.61 5.98 -11.37
CA ASP A 77 -12.02 6.97 -12.26
C ASP A 77 -11.96 8.32 -11.56
N LEU A 78 -13.06 8.69 -10.90
CA LEU A 78 -13.09 9.88 -10.05
C LEU A 78 -12.12 9.78 -8.87
N PHE A 79 -11.94 8.58 -8.30
CA PHE A 79 -10.95 8.37 -7.23
C PHE A 79 -9.55 8.74 -7.70
N VAL A 80 -9.09 8.20 -8.83
CA VAL A 80 -7.74 8.48 -9.36
C VAL A 80 -7.54 9.97 -9.66
N GLU A 81 -8.55 10.63 -10.21
CA GLU A 81 -8.51 12.09 -10.46
C GLU A 81 -8.53 12.92 -9.17
N SER A 82 -9.17 12.41 -8.10
CA SER A 82 -9.22 13.08 -6.80
C SER A 82 -7.89 13.02 -6.02
N VAL A 83 -7.03 12.03 -6.33
CA VAL A 83 -5.70 11.88 -5.71
C VAL A 83 -4.86 13.11 -6.04
N ARG A 84 -4.54 13.93 -5.04
CA ARG A 84 -3.87 15.22 -5.25
C ARG A 84 -2.38 15.11 -5.52
N PHE A 85 -1.75 14.02 -5.07
CA PHE A 85 -0.32 13.82 -5.21
C PHE A 85 -0.02 13.16 -6.55
N GLU A 86 0.77 13.84 -7.38
CA GLU A 86 1.18 13.31 -8.68
C GLU A 86 1.96 12.00 -8.54
N GLU A 87 2.87 11.93 -7.58
CA GLU A 87 3.62 10.71 -7.26
C GLU A 87 2.67 9.54 -6.98
N THR A 88 1.63 9.75 -6.17
CA THR A 88 0.67 8.71 -5.82
C THR A 88 -0.18 8.27 -7.02
N ARG A 89 -0.60 9.20 -7.89
CA ARG A 89 -1.27 8.84 -9.16
C ARG A 89 -0.36 8.00 -10.07
N ASN A 90 0.92 8.36 -10.16
CA ASN A 90 1.90 7.61 -10.95
C ASN A 90 2.15 6.22 -10.34
N TYR A 91 2.27 6.15 -9.01
CA TYR A 91 2.45 4.92 -8.26
C TYR A 91 1.31 3.93 -8.50
N ILE A 92 0.04 4.37 -8.40
CA ILE A 92 -1.12 3.50 -8.63
C ILE A 92 -1.08 2.91 -10.03
N ARG A 93 -0.88 3.75 -11.06
CA ARG A 93 -0.82 3.30 -12.46
C ARG A 93 0.29 2.28 -12.68
N HIS A 94 1.50 2.59 -12.20
CA HIS A 94 2.66 1.73 -12.41
C HIS A 94 2.53 0.37 -11.70
N ILE A 95 2.03 0.36 -10.46
CA ILE A 95 1.80 -0.90 -9.73
C ILE A 95 0.72 -1.73 -10.41
N TYR A 96 -0.34 -1.11 -10.92
CA TYR A 96 -1.40 -1.83 -11.62
C TYR A 96 -0.91 -2.45 -12.94
N GLU A 97 -0.11 -1.71 -13.73
CA GLU A 97 0.54 -2.22 -14.94
C GLU A 97 1.39 -3.46 -14.64
N ILE A 98 2.25 -3.37 -13.62
CA ILE A 98 3.10 -4.49 -13.18
C ILE A 98 2.23 -5.64 -12.68
N PHE A 99 1.19 -5.37 -11.90
CA PHE A 99 0.26 -6.39 -11.40
C PHE A 99 -0.37 -7.19 -12.54
N VAL A 100 -0.83 -6.53 -13.60
CA VAL A 100 -1.41 -7.20 -14.78
C VAL A 100 -0.38 -8.11 -15.46
N ILE A 101 0.88 -7.66 -15.58
CA ILE A 101 1.97 -8.47 -16.13
C ILE A 101 2.23 -9.70 -15.25
N TYR A 102 2.34 -9.52 -13.94
CA TYR A 102 2.54 -10.63 -13.00
C TYR A 102 1.37 -11.61 -13.01
N ARG A 103 0.13 -11.12 -13.06
CA ARG A 103 -1.07 -11.96 -13.19
C ARG A 103 -1.06 -12.74 -14.51
N ARG A 104 -0.60 -12.15 -15.61
CA ARG A 104 -0.46 -12.87 -16.89
C ARG A 104 0.60 -13.97 -16.85
N LEU A 105 1.73 -13.72 -16.17
CA LEU A 105 2.85 -14.68 -16.11
C LEU A 105 2.62 -15.81 -15.10
N TYR A 106 1.98 -15.51 -13.97
CA TYR A 106 1.89 -16.41 -12.82
C TYR A 106 0.44 -16.71 -12.38
N GLY A 107 -0.55 -16.04 -12.95
CA GLY A 107 -1.95 -16.34 -12.70
C GLY A 107 -2.30 -17.70 -13.28
N VAL A 108 -2.97 -18.53 -12.48
CA VAL A 108 -3.62 -19.74 -12.98
C VAL A 108 -4.78 -19.27 -13.87
N GLY A 109 -4.84 -19.75 -15.11
CA GLY A 109 -5.85 -19.31 -16.07
C GLY A 109 -7.27 -19.41 -15.49
N GLU A 110 -8.04 -18.33 -15.62
CA GLU A 110 -9.50 -18.37 -15.59
C GLU A 110 -10.01 -18.71 -16.99
#